data_AF-A0A4R7M047-F1
#
_entry.id   AF-A0A4R7M047-F1
#
_cell.length_a   1.000
_cell.length_b   1.000
_cell.length_c   1.000
_cell.angle_alpha   90.00
_cell.angle_beta   90.00
_cell.angle_gamma   90.00
#
_symmetry.space_group_name_H-M   'P 1'
#
loop_
_entity.id
_entity.type
_entity.pdbx_description
1 polymer ?
#
loop_
_entity_poly.entity_id
_entity_poly.type
_entity_poly.pdbx_seq_one_letter_code
_entity_poly.pdbx_strand_id
1 'polypeptide(L)'
;MSFPRSGPAVQGLPLHVLPLHVLPLHCLPLQGLSAAAMGALLLASAGKHFRDPGFFRDVVPEYLCRVDPQPGLPQVPQHPLALLSRDEWIAVSGLLELAAAVGVLLPPTRKLTATALTGMLTAFLAGHVDALVRAYGPEGSPRRRKIHSLRLPLQAPLILWAWSLRKPASPGCPPGRRP
;
A
#
# COMPACT_ATOMS: atom_id res chain seq x y z
N MET A 1 42.24 -50.27 44.37
CA MET A 1 41.23 -50.37 43.30
C MET A 1 40.09 -49.41 43.62
N SER A 2 39.42 -48.92 42.57
CA SER A 2 38.19 -48.10 42.55
C SER A 2 38.39 -46.59 42.27
N PHE A 3 38.33 -46.28 40.98
CA PHE A 3 38.00 -44.96 40.44
C PHE A 3 36.49 -44.72 40.54
N PRO A 4 36.04 -43.45 40.67
CA PRO A 4 34.77 -43.03 40.10
C PRO A 4 35.01 -42.12 38.89
N ARG A 5 34.48 -42.56 37.74
CA ARG A 5 34.35 -41.83 36.49
C ARG A 5 32.86 -41.55 36.28
N SER A 6 32.46 -40.29 36.17
CA SER A 6 31.16 -39.78 35.65
C SER A 6 31.32 -38.26 35.60
N GLY A 7 31.46 -37.56 34.46
CA GLY A 7 30.57 -37.46 33.31
C GLY A 7 29.84 -36.10 33.38
N PRO A 8 29.99 -35.16 32.42
CA PRO A 8 29.39 -33.82 32.54
C PRO A 8 27.87 -33.87 32.36
N ALA A 9 27.15 -33.14 33.21
CA ALA A 9 25.72 -32.93 33.08
C ALA A 9 25.43 -32.05 31.86
N VAL A 10 24.98 -32.65 30.76
CA VAL A 10 24.32 -31.94 29.67
C VAL A 10 22.93 -31.57 30.16
N GLN A 11 22.77 -30.36 30.70
CA GLN A 11 21.44 -29.80 30.96
C GLN A 11 20.79 -29.47 29.62
N GLY A 12 19.66 -30.13 29.35
CA GLY A 12 18.89 -29.98 28.13
C GLY A 12 18.43 -28.54 27.92
N LEU A 13 18.59 -28.05 26.69
CA LEU A 13 17.93 -26.85 26.21
C LEU A 13 16.40 -27.04 26.35
N PRO A 14 15.68 -26.14 27.05
CA PRO A 14 14.24 -26.09 26.91
C PRO A 14 13.96 -25.56 25.51
N LEU A 15 13.36 -26.41 24.66
CA LEU A 15 12.66 -25.97 23.46
C LEU A 15 11.61 -24.95 23.92
N HIS A 16 11.90 -23.67 23.69
CA HIS A 16 10.96 -22.59 23.87
C HIS A 16 9.80 -22.84 22.91
N VAL A 17 8.76 -23.51 23.41
CA VAL A 17 7.44 -23.52 22.79
C VAL A 17 6.98 -22.07 22.79
N LEU A 18 7.07 -21.41 21.64
CA LEU A 18 6.53 -20.08 21.45
C LEU A 18 5.02 -20.19 21.69
N PRO A 19 4.45 -19.56 22.73
CA PRO A 19 3.02 -19.56 22.87
C PRO A 19 2.48 -18.74 21.69
N LEU A 20 1.54 -19.32 20.94
CA LEU A 20 0.63 -18.55 20.10
C LEU A 20 -0.13 -17.59 21.04
N HIS A 21 0.50 -16.47 21.38
CA HIS A 21 -0.14 -15.41 22.13
C HIS A 21 -1.21 -14.84 21.20
N VAL A 22 -2.46 -15.16 21.49
CA VAL A 22 -3.59 -14.31 21.16
C VAL A 22 -3.29 -12.97 21.81
N LEU A 23 -2.68 -12.06 21.03
CA LEU A 23 -2.38 -10.71 21.50
C LEU A 23 -3.72 -10.09 21.91
N PRO A 24 -3.89 -9.68 23.18
CA PRO A 24 -5.10 -8.99 23.58
C PRO A 24 -5.23 -7.75 22.70
N LEU A 25 -6.37 -7.62 22.01
CA LEU A 25 -6.70 -6.50 21.11
C LEU A 25 -6.41 -5.12 21.74
N HIS A 26 -6.46 -5.06 23.07
CA HIS A 26 -6.19 -3.90 23.92
C HIS A 26 -4.71 -3.45 24.00
N CYS A 27 -3.77 -4.26 23.51
CA CYS A 27 -2.32 -3.98 23.57
C CYS A 27 -1.67 -3.85 22.18
N LEU A 28 -2.47 -3.84 21.10
CA LEU A 28 -1.92 -3.47 19.80
C LEU A 28 -1.51 -1.99 19.87
N PRO A 29 -0.24 -1.64 19.61
CA PRO A 29 0.14 -0.25 19.55
C PRO A 29 -0.80 0.43 18.54
N LEU A 30 -1.31 1.63 18.86
CA LEU A 30 -2.23 2.39 17.99
C LEU A 30 -1.77 2.42 16.52
N GLN A 31 -0.45 2.41 16.33
CA GLN A 31 0.19 2.35 15.03
C GLN A 31 0.05 1.01 14.28
N GLY A 32 -0.02 -0.12 14.99
CA GLY A 32 -0.35 -1.42 14.41
C GLY A 32 -1.78 -1.48 13.88
N LEU A 33 -2.75 -0.96 14.64
CA LEU A 33 -4.15 -0.82 14.18
C LEU A 33 -4.25 0.14 12.99
N SER A 34 -3.55 1.28 13.05
CA SER A 34 -3.50 2.25 11.95
C SER A 34 -2.89 1.65 10.67
N ALA A 35 -1.80 0.89 10.80
CA ALA A 35 -1.19 0.17 9.69
C ALA A 35 -2.13 -0.92 9.13
N ALA A 36 -2.86 -1.63 10.00
CA ALA A 36 -3.85 -2.61 9.57
C ALA A 36 -5.01 -1.98 8.80
N ALA A 37 -5.52 -0.84 9.26
CA ALA A 37 -6.56 -0.10 8.56
C ALA A 37 -6.10 0.43 7.19
N MET A 38 -4.88 0.97 7.10
CA MET A 38 -4.29 1.37 5.82
C MET A 38 -4.11 0.15 4.89
N GLY A 39 -3.58 -0.95 5.42
CA GLY A 39 -3.41 -2.20 4.67
C GLY A 39 -4.74 -2.74 4.12
N ALA A 40 -5.80 -2.72 4.93
CA ALA A 40 -7.14 -3.14 4.50
C ALA A 40 -7.71 -2.23 3.39
N LEU A 41 -7.54 -0.91 3.52
CA LEU A 41 -7.94 0.04 2.47
C LEU A 41 -7.21 -0.23 1.15
N LEU A 42 -5.89 -0.44 1.21
CA LEU A 42 -5.07 -0.75 0.03
C LEU A 42 -5.44 -2.10 -0.59
N LEU A 43 -5.69 -3.12 0.23
CA LEU A 43 -6.12 -4.43 -0.25
C LEU A 43 -7.47 -4.36 -0.95
N ALA A 44 -8.42 -3.59 -0.41
CA ALA A 44 -9.71 -3.34 -1.05
C ALA A 44 -9.54 -2.59 -2.38
N SER A 45 -8.68 -1.58 -2.41
CA SER A 45 -8.37 -0.81 -3.63
C SER A 45 -7.69 -1.67 -4.70
N ALA A 46 -6.68 -2.46 -4.33
CA ALA A 46 -6.02 -3.42 -5.21
C ALA A 46 -7.03 -4.44 -5.75
N GLY A 47 -7.88 -4.98 -4.88
CA GLY A 47 -8.95 -5.90 -5.28
C GLY A 47 -9.93 -5.30 -6.29
N LYS A 48 -10.12 -3.97 -6.27
CA LYS A 48 -10.94 -3.26 -7.26
C LYS A 48 -10.22 -3.11 -8.61
N HIS A 49 -8.91 -2.86 -8.62
CA HIS A 49 -8.13 -2.76 -9.87
C HIS A 49 -8.29 -4.01 -10.74
N PHE A 50 -8.30 -5.20 -10.13
CA PHE A 50 -8.43 -6.47 -10.86
C PHE A 50 -9.87 -6.87 -11.18
N ARG A 51 -10.84 -6.53 -10.32
CA ARG A 51 -12.26 -6.90 -10.53
C ARG A 51 -13.05 -5.93 -11.40
N ASP A 52 -12.68 -4.65 -11.37
CA ASP A 52 -13.35 -3.56 -12.07
C ASP A 52 -12.32 -2.51 -12.55
N PRO A 53 -11.45 -2.86 -13.51
CA PRO A 53 -10.41 -1.97 -14.00
C PRO A 53 -10.99 -0.70 -14.66
N GLY A 54 -12.21 -0.80 -15.21
CA GLY A 54 -12.91 0.32 -15.85
C GLY A 54 -13.05 1.55 -14.94
N PHE A 55 -13.16 1.33 -13.62
CA PHE A 55 -13.24 2.40 -12.62
C PHE A 55 -12.01 3.33 -12.60
N PHE A 56 -10.84 2.84 -13.00
CA PHE A 56 -9.58 3.56 -12.95
C PHE A 56 -9.19 4.21 -14.27
N ARG A 57 -9.90 3.91 -15.36
CA ARG A 57 -9.54 4.43 -16.69
C ARG A 57 -9.51 5.95 -16.72
N ASP A 58 -10.50 6.61 -16.09
CA ASP A 58 -10.58 8.07 -16.06
C ASP A 58 -9.43 8.73 -15.27
N VAL A 59 -8.69 7.99 -14.42
CA VAL A 59 -7.60 8.54 -13.58
C VAL A 59 -6.19 8.21 -14.07
N VAL A 60 -6.03 7.34 -15.07
CA VAL A 60 -4.72 7.14 -15.71
C VAL A 60 -4.54 8.23 -16.78
N PRO A 61 -3.51 9.08 -16.67
CA PRO A 61 -3.28 10.12 -17.66
C PRO A 61 -3.03 9.58 -19.06
N GLU A 62 -3.61 10.23 -20.05
CA GLU A 62 -3.47 9.84 -21.46
C GLU A 62 -2.02 9.92 -21.94
N TYR A 63 -1.24 10.90 -21.45
CA TYR A 63 0.17 11.07 -21.83
C TYR A 63 1.10 9.96 -21.30
N LEU A 64 0.62 9.09 -20.41
CA LEU A 64 1.33 7.90 -19.94
C LEU A 64 0.94 6.63 -20.71
N CYS A 65 -0.16 6.66 -21.46
CA CYS A 65 -0.70 5.48 -22.13
C CYS A 65 -0.05 5.29 -23.50
N ARG A 66 0.65 4.16 -23.67
CA ARG A 66 1.06 3.67 -24.99
C ARG A 66 -0.16 3.27 -25.80
N VAL A 67 -0.18 3.66 -27.08
CA VAL A 67 -1.17 3.17 -28.06
C VAL A 67 -0.50 2.10 -28.91
N ASP A 68 -0.99 0.87 -28.86
CA ASP A 68 -0.39 -0.21 -29.65
C ASP A 68 -0.72 -0.03 -31.15
N PRO A 69 0.24 -0.27 -32.06
CA PRO A 69 0.00 -0.16 -33.49
C PRO A 69 -1.15 -1.06 -33.95
N GLN A 70 -2.13 -0.49 -34.64
CA GLN A 70 -3.20 -1.27 -35.25
C GLN A 70 -2.89 -1.53 -36.72
N PRO A 71 -3.02 -2.79 -37.20
CA PRO A 71 -2.83 -3.12 -38.60
C PRO A 71 -3.72 -2.26 -39.50
N GLY A 72 -3.12 -1.58 -40.48
CA GLY A 72 -3.84 -0.76 -41.46
C GLY A 72 -4.15 0.68 -41.02
N LEU A 73 -3.76 1.12 -39.81
CA LEU A 73 -3.89 2.51 -39.38
C LEU A 73 -2.53 3.23 -39.32
N PRO A 74 -2.47 4.54 -39.62
CA PRO A 74 -1.26 5.34 -39.47
C PRO A 74 -0.80 5.37 -38.00
N GLN A 75 0.52 5.34 -37.79
CA GLN A 75 1.07 5.52 -36.46
C GLN A 75 0.85 6.96 -36.00
N VAL A 76 0.29 7.12 -34.80
CA VAL A 76 0.12 8.43 -34.17
C VAL A 76 1.37 8.72 -33.34
N PRO A 77 1.94 9.94 -33.39
CA PRO A 77 3.05 10.33 -32.52
C PRO A 77 2.69 10.11 -31.04
N GLN A 78 3.57 9.43 -30.30
CA GLN A 78 3.36 9.13 -28.88
C GLN A 78 4.15 10.06 -27.97
N HIS A 79 3.60 10.31 -26.79
CA HIS A 79 4.30 11.08 -25.76
C HIS A 79 5.52 10.28 -25.24
N PRO A 80 6.66 10.92 -24.91
CA PRO A 80 7.86 10.21 -24.43
C PRO A 80 7.65 9.36 -23.16
N LEU A 81 6.61 9.65 -22.38
CA LEU A 81 6.24 8.91 -21.17
C LEU A 81 5.19 7.82 -21.41
N ALA A 82 4.79 7.57 -22.67
CA ALA A 82 3.79 6.57 -23.05
C ALA A 82 4.40 5.15 -23.02
N LEU A 83 4.61 4.61 -21.82
CA LEU A 83 5.38 3.36 -21.61
C LEU A 83 4.51 2.10 -21.67
N LEU A 84 3.37 2.13 -20.99
CA LEU A 84 2.45 1.00 -20.85
C LEU A 84 1.07 1.39 -21.37
N SER A 85 0.30 0.40 -21.83
CA SER A 85 -1.12 0.58 -22.11
C SER A 85 -1.87 1.00 -20.83
N ARG A 86 -3.07 1.56 -21.00
CA ARG A 86 -3.89 2.00 -19.87
C ARG A 86 -4.20 0.86 -18.90
N ASP A 87 -4.56 -0.30 -19.45
CA ASP A 87 -4.94 -1.46 -18.64
C ASP A 87 -3.71 -2.07 -17.93
N GLU A 88 -2.52 -2.02 -18.54
CA GLU A 88 -1.25 -2.39 -17.88
C GLU A 88 -0.91 -1.43 -16.72
N TRP A 89 -1.08 -0.12 -16.89
CA TRP A 89 -0.89 0.83 -15.80
C TRP A 89 -1.82 0.55 -14.60
N ILE A 90 -3.08 0.21 -14.87
CA ILE A 90 -4.07 -0.16 -13.84
C ILE A 90 -3.64 -1.46 -13.14
N ALA A 91 -3.16 -2.45 -13.88
CA ALA A 91 -2.68 -3.70 -13.28
C ALA A 91 -1.44 -3.48 -12.42
N VAL A 92 -0.47 -2.70 -12.90
CA VAL A 92 0.76 -2.37 -12.17
C VAL A 92 0.46 -1.56 -10.91
N SER A 93 -0.41 -0.54 -10.98
CA SER A 93 -0.80 0.22 -9.78
C SER A 93 -1.52 -0.66 -8.76
N GLY A 94 -2.41 -1.56 -9.19
CA GLY A 94 -3.05 -2.54 -8.32
C GLY A 94 -2.06 -3.49 -7.64
N LEU A 95 -1.01 -3.92 -8.35
CA LEU A 95 0.04 -4.75 -7.78
C LEU A 95 0.89 -3.98 -6.75
N LEU A 96 1.21 -2.71 -7.02
CA LEU A 96 1.92 -1.84 -6.09
C LEU A 96 1.10 -1.58 -4.81
N GLU A 97 -0.21 -1.37 -4.95
CA GLU A 97 -1.12 -1.24 -3.80
C GLU A 97 -1.19 -2.53 -2.97
N LEU A 98 -1.25 -3.70 -3.62
CA LEU A 98 -1.23 -5.00 -2.93
C LEU A 98 0.09 -5.22 -2.18
N ALA A 99 1.22 -4.92 -2.82
CA ALA A 99 2.53 -5.00 -2.18
C ALA A 99 2.64 -4.05 -0.99
N ALA A 100 2.09 -2.83 -1.12
CA ALA A 100 2.03 -1.87 -0.02
C ALA A 100 1.11 -2.33 1.12
N ALA A 101 -0.02 -2.97 0.79
CA ALA A 101 -0.95 -3.54 1.77
C ALA A 101 -0.27 -4.59 2.65
N VAL A 102 0.56 -5.46 2.06
CA VAL A 102 1.34 -6.45 2.82
C VAL A 102 2.50 -5.78 3.55
N GLY A 103 3.27 -4.93 2.87
CA GLY A 103 4.49 -4.34 3.41
C GLY A 103 4.27 -3.39 4.60
N VAL A 104 3.10 -2.75 4.70
CA VAL A 104 2.79 -1.85 5.83
C VAL A 104 2.48 -2.61 7.12
N LEU A 105 2.01 -3.86 7.02
CA LEU A 105 1.71 -4.72 8.17
C LEU A 105 2.99 -5.20 8.85
N LEU A 106 4.03 -5.50 8.06
CA LEU A 106 5.31 -6.00 8.54
C LEU A 106 6.14 -4.87 9.19
N PRO A 107 6.42 -4.93 10.51
CA PRO A 107 7.21 -3.90 11.20
C PRO A 107 8.56 -3.54 10.55
N PRO A 108 9.39 -4.50 10.06
CA PRO A 108 10.68 -4.16 9.48
C PRO A 108 10.59 -3.40 8.15
N THR A 109 9.52 -3.58 7.37
CA THR A 109 9.35 -2.91 6.07
C THR A 109 8.50 -1.66 6.15
N ARG A 110 7.74 -1.47 7.24
CA ARG A 110 6.72 -0.41 7.37
C ARG A 110 7.22 0.98 6.99
N LYS A 111 8.40 1.39 7.44
CA LYS A 111 8.94 2.72 7.12
C LYS A 111 9.21 2.89 5.63
N LEU A 112 9.80 1.88 4.99
CA LEU A 112 10.06 1.88 3.55
C LEU A 112 8.74 1.88 2.78
N THR A 113 7.83 0.96 3.12
CA THR A 113 6.52 0.84 2.47
C THR A 113 5.69 2.11 2.63
N ALA A 114 5.63 2.71 3.82
CA ALA A 114 4.92 3.97 4.07
C ALA A 114 5.52 5.14 3.27
N THR A 115 6.84 5.18 3.11
CA THR A 115 7.52 6.19 2.27
C THR A 115 7.16 6.00 0.80
N ALA A 116 7.26 4.77 0.29
CA ALA A 116 6.90 4.43 -1.09
C ALA A 116 5.42 4.71 -1.38
N LEU A 117 4.52 4.32 -0.48
CA LEU A 117 3.09 4.59 -0.57
C LEU A 117 2.79 6.09 -0.59
N THR A 118 3.47 6.89 0.25
CA THR A 118 3.34 8.34 0.23
C THR A 118 3.73 8.90 -1.15
N GLY A 119 4.86 8.44 -1.69
CA GLY A 119 5.32 8.83 -3.03
C GLY A 119 4.33 8.43 -4.12
N MET A 120 3.80 7.21 -4.07
CA MET A 120 2.80 6.70 -5.02
C MET A 120 1.50 7.50 -4.99
N LEU A 121 0.90 7.71 -3.80
CA LEU A 121 -0.31 8.52 -3.65
C LEU A 121 -0.10 9.97 -4.12
N THR A 122 1.10 10.52 -3.88
CA THR A 122 1.48 11.84 -4.39
C THR A 122 1.54 11.84 -5.93
N ALA A 123 2.11 10.81 -6.55
CA ALA A 123 2.13 10.67 -8.01
C ALA A 123 0.71 10.54 -8.60
N PHE A 124 -0.21 9.87 -7.90
CA PHE A 124 -1.62 9.76 -8.32
C PHE A 124 -2.36 11.11 -8.33
N LEU A 125 -1.86 12.14 -7.64
CA LEU A 125 -2.43 13.49 -7.74
C LEU A 125 -2.45 14.00 -9.19
N ALA A 126 -1.43 13.70 -9.98
CA ALA A 126 -1.40 14.07 -11.40
C ALA A 126 -2.59 13.46 -12.17
N GLY A 127 -2.84 12.17 -11.96
CA GLY A 127 -3.99 11.46 -12.54
C GLY A 127 -5.34 12.01 -12.04
N HIS A 128 -5.43 12.41 -10.78
CA HIS A 128 -6.66 13.00 -10.23
C HIS A 128 -6.92 14.42 -10.74
N VAL A 129 -5.87 15.24 -10.92
CA VAL A 129 -5.97 16.57 -11.53
C VAL A 129 -6.41 16.45 -12.98
N ASP A 130 -5.76 15.58 -13.75
CA ASP A 130 -6.08 15.32 -15.15
C ASP A 130 -7.53 14.82 -15.32
N ALA A 131 -7.98 13.89 -14.46
CA ALA A 131 -9.37 13.45 -14.43
C ALA A 131 -10.37 14.57 -14.07
N LEU A 132 -9.98 15.46 -13.14
CA LEU A 132 -10.80 16.62 -12.77
C LEU A 132 -10.92 17.60 -13.93
N VAL A 133 -9.82 17.93 -14.59
CA VAL A 133 -9.81 18.81 -15.77
C VAL A 133 -10.73 18.23 -16.86
N ARG A 134 -10.62 16.93 -17.18
CA ARG A 134 -11.53 16.28 -18.13
C ARG A 134 -12.99 16.30 -17.68
N ALA A 135 -13.26 16.11 -16.40
CA ALA A 135 -14.63 16.13 -15.88
C ALA A 135 -15.31 17.51 -16.05
N TYR A 136 -14.55 18.60 -16.07
CA TYR A 136 -15.04 19.95 -16.33
C TYR A 136 -14.91 20.36 -17.81
N GLY A 137 -14.30 19.53 -18.65
CA GLY A 137 -14.19 19.73 -20.10
C GLY A 137 -15.45 19.36 -20.89
N PRO A 138 -15.37 19.38 -22.23
CA PRO A 138 -16.49 19.11 -23.14
C PRO A 138 -17.14 17.74 -22.93
N GLU A 139 -16.32 16.71 -22.68
CA GLU A 139 -16.76 15.31 -22.45
C GLU A 139 -17.16 15.01 -20.99
N GLY A 140 -17.29 16.06 -20.18
CA GLY A 140 -17.61 15.99 -18.77
C GLY A 140 -19.07 15.63 -18.50
N SER A 141 -19.35 15.01 -17.35
CA SER A 141 -20.72 14.77 -16.86
C SER A 141 -20.89 15.25 -15.42
N PRO A 142 -22.11 15.62 -14.97
CA PRO A 142 -22.34 16.04 -13.58
C PRO A 142 -21.86 15.01 -12.55
N ARG A 143 -22.02 13.72 -12.87
CA ARG A 143 -21.53 12.61 -12.05
C ARG A 143 -20.00 12.59 -11.97
N ARG A 144 -19.29 12.72 -13.11
CA ARG A 144 -17.82 12.79 -13.15
C ARG A 144 -17.29 13.97 -12.36
N ARG A 145 -17.88 15.16 -12.53
CA ARG A 145 -17.50 16.37 -11.78
C ARG A 145 -17.60 16.12 -10.28
N LYS A 146 -18.74 15.61 -9.81
CA LYS A 146 -18.93 15.29 -8.39
C LYS A 146 -17.89 14.30 -7.87
N ILE A 147 -17.63 13.22 -8.60
CA ILE A 147 -16.67 12.18 -8.20
C ILE A 147 -15.26 12.77 -8.09
N HIS A 148 -14.78 13.43 -9.14
CA HIS A 148 -13.39 13.91 -9.19
C HIS A 148 -13.15 15.11 -8.27
N SER A 149 -14.15 15.99 -8.07
CA SER A 149 -14.08 17.09 -7.10
C SER A 149 -13.99 16.61 -5.66
N LEU A 150 -14.57 15.43 -5.34
CA LEU A 150 -14.42 14.82 -4.02
C LEU A 150 -13.11 14.03 -3.89
N ARG A 151 -12.71 13.36 -4.96
CA ARG A 151 -11.56 12.44 -4.95
C ARG A 151 -10.23 13.16 -4.75
N LEU A 152 -10.04 14.31 -5.40
CA LEU A 152 -8.79 15.07 -5.30
C LEU A 152 -8.49 15.54 -3.86
N PRO A 153 -9.40 16.22 -3.12
CA PRO A 153 -9.12 16.61 -1.74
C PRO A 153 -8.98 15.42 -0.78
N LEU A 154 -9.62 14.28 -1.07
CA LEU A 154 -9.47 13.06 -0.27
C LEU A 154 -8.05 12.46 -0.34
N GLN A 155 -7.24 12.81 -1.35
CA GLN A 155 -5.85 12.34 -1.42
C GLN A 155 -4.96 12.92 -0.32
N ALA A 156 -5.17 14.18 0.07
CA ALA A 156 -4.37 14.83 1.10
C ALA A 156 -4.37 14.07 2.45
N PRO A 157 -5.53 13.70 3.04
CA PRO A 157 -5.53 12.91 4.27
C PRO A 157 -4.92 11.51 4.09
N LEU A 158 -5.07 10.87 2.93
CA LEU A 158 -4.45 9.56 2.67
C LEU A 158 -2.92 9.65 2.61
N ILE A 159 -2.37 10.68 1.95
CA ILE A 159 -0.93 10.95 1.87
C ILE A 159 -0.37 11.22 3.28
N LEU A 160 -1.02 12.10 4.05
CA LEU A 160 -0.61 12.41 5.42
C LEU A 160 -0.69 11.19 6.33
N TRP A 161 -1.74 10.38 6.18
CA TRP A 161 -1.89 9.14 6.93
C TRP A 161 -0.79 8.14 6.58
N ALA A 162 -0.49 7.92 5.30
CA ALA A 162 0.62 7.07 4.86
C ALA A 162 1.96 7.55 5.44
N TRP A 163 2.23 8.86 5.38
CA TRP A 163 3.46 9.44 5.94
C TRP A 163 3.59 9.21 7.45
N SER A 164 2.48 9.31 8.19
CA SER A 164 2.47 9.10 9.64
C SER A 164 2.94 7.70 10.05
N LEU A 165 2.75 6.69 9.20
CA LEU A 165 3.11 5.29 9.47
C LEU A 165 4.62 5.02 9.40
N ARG A 166 5.44 5.99 8.97
CA ARG A 166 6.91 5.90 8.92
C ARG A 166 7.57 5.89 10.31
N LYS A 167 6.87 6.35 11.35
CA LYS A 167 7.39 6.42 12.72
C LYS A 167 7.57 4.99 13.27
N PRO A 168 8.54 4.71 14.14
CA PRO A 168 8.54 3.45 14.87
C PRO A 168 7.36 3.42 15.83
N ALA A 169 6.82 2.23 16.11
CA ALA A 169 5.87 2.06 17.20
C ALA A 169 6.55 2.49 18.49
N SER A 170 5.99 3.49 19.19
CA SER A 170 6.46 3.82 20.52
C SER A 170 6.44 2.55 21.38
N PRO A 171 7.50 2.24 22.14
CA PRO A 171 7.46 1.12 23.07
C PRO A 171 6.30 1.37 24.05
N GLY A 172 5.22 0.61 23.88
CA GLY A 172 4.04 0.67 24.73
C GLY A 172 4.22 -0.22 25.94
N CYS A 173 3.96 0.36 27.12
CA CYS A 173 4.02 -0.19 28.47
C CYS A 173 5.45 -0.52 28.99
N PRO A 174 5.97 0.23 29.97
CA PRO A 174 7.13 -0.23 30.73
C PRO A 174 6.78 -1.55 31.43
N PRO A 175 7.70 -2.52 31.54
CA PRO A 175 7.48 -3.70 32.36
C PRO A 175 7.16 -3.22 33.78
N GLY A 176 5.96 -3.55 34.27
CA GLY A 176 5.52 -3.15 35.59
C GLY A 176 6.59 -3.51 36.61
N ARG A 177 7.09 -2.49 37.34
CA ARG A 177 7.83 -2.73 38.57
C ARG A 177 6.90 -3.52 39.48
N ARG A 178 7.22 -4.80 39.71
CA ARG A 178 6.63 -5.52 40.84
C ARG A 178 7.18 -4.86 42.12
N PRO A 179 6.35 -4.67 43.15
CA PRO A 179 6.81 -4.22 44.47
C PRO A 179 7.76 -5.23 45.09
#